data_AF-A0A1W9XFA6-F1
#
_entry.id   AF-A0A1W9XFA6-F1
#
_cell.length_a   1.000
_cell.length_b   1.000
_cell.length_c   1.000
_cell.angle_alpha   90.00
_cell.angle_beta   90.00
_cell.angle_gamma   90.00
#
_symmetry.space_group_name_H-M   'P 1'
#
loop_
_entity.id
_entity.type
_entity.pdbx_description
1 polymer ?
#
loop_
_entity_poly.entity_id
_entity_poly.type
_entity_poly.pdbx_seq_one_letter_code
_entity_poly.pdbx_strand_id
1 'polypeptide(L)'
;MRNIFFKTGMICFCGMLICPLLPGMEAFAGEETGNWRGTYDEVMLWLNFVILAFVIIKFGKKPIMAFLNGRKNEVAQEIRQIEKEKEEITSKIQETFKTLDESESRFESLKNKIIEQGERKKQEIIEDARQQSQMMMDTAKQKVENQIRQAKSTFRAELVDSAVALASEKLPGEITPEDNQKFTEDYLSGAFTK
;
A
#
# COMPACT_ATOMS: atom_id res chain seq x y z
N MET A 1 32.73 -13.77 43.26
CA MET A 1 33.43 -14.86 42.53
C MET A 1 34.90 -14.60 42.17
N ARG A 2 35.42 -13.36 42.23
CA ARG A 2 36.81 -13.02 41.85
C ARG A 2 37.90 -13.51 42.83
N ASN A 3 37.56 -13.69 44.11
CA ASN A 3 38.49 -14.20 45.13
C ASN A 3 38.39 -15.71 45.36
N ILE A 4 37.38 -16.37 44.80
CA ILE A 4 37.19 -17.82 44.98
C ILE A 4 38.14 -18.58 44.07
N PHE A 5 38.29 -18.24 42.80
CA PHE A 5 39.25 -18.94 41.93
C PHE A 5 40.71 -18.75 42.38
N PHE A 6 41.06 -17.58 42.93
CA PHE A 6 42.38 -17.33 43.48
C PHE A 6 42.58 -18.03 44.84
N LYS A 7 41.56 -18.08 45.71
CA LYS A 7 41.61 -18.86 46.94
C LYS A 7 41.61 -20.36 46.67
N THR A 8 40.79 -20.88 45.76
CA THR A 8 40.71 -22.32 45.42
C THR A 8 41.97 -22.76 44.68
N GLY A 9 42.55 -21.93 43.81
CA GLY A 9 43.86 -22.16 43.24
C GLY A 9 44.95 -22.20 44.31
N MET A 10 44.95 -21.25 45.25
CA MET A 10 45.91 -21.19 46.37
C MET A 10 45.68 -22.30 47.42
N ILE A 11 44.44 -22.76 47.62
CA ILE A 11 44.04 -23.84 48.53
C ILE A 11 44.35 -25.21 47.91
N CYS A 12 44.17 -25.40 46.60
CA CYS A 12 44.64 -26.60 45.88
C CYS A 12 46.17 -26.64 45.83
N PHE A 13 46.83 -25.48 45.69
CA PHE A 13 48.29 -25.41 45.73
C PHE A 13 48.84 -25.67 47.13
N CYS A 14 48.20 -25.15 48.18
CA CYS A 14 48.53 -25.48 49.57
C CYS A 14 48.20 -26.95 49.92
N GLY A 15 47.12 -27.52 49.38
CA GLY A 15 46.75 -28.92 49.60
C GLY A 15 47.75 -29.90 48.97
N MET A 16 48.30 -29.56 47.79
CA MET A 16 49.37 -30.34 47.16
C MET A 16 50.73 -30.12 47.84
N LEU A 17 50.94 -28.97 48.51
CA LEU A 17 52.12 -28.67 49.32
C LEU A 17 52.10 -29.29 50.73
N ILE A 18 50.95 -29.76 51.22
CA ILE A 18 50.82 -30.39 52.55
C ILE A 18 50.92 -31.93 52.47
N CYS A 19 50.90 -32.52 51.26
CA CYS A 19 50.96 -33.97 51.07
C CYS A 19 52.36 -34.63 51.05
N PRO A 20 53.49 -34.01 51.48
CA PRO A 20 54.67 -34.79 51.87
C PRO A 20 54.81 -34.92 53.40
N LEU A 21 53.86 -34.42 54.20
CA LEU A 21 53.90 -34.52 55.67
C LEU A 21 53.36 -35.83 56.24
N LEU A 22 53.13 -36.84 55.40
CA LEU A 22 52.86 -38.21 55.85
C LEU A 22 54.20 -38.94 56.00
N PRO A 23 54.66 -39.25 57.23
CA PRO A 23 55.89 -40.01 57.42
C PRO A 23 55.62 -41.45 56.98
N GLY A 24 56.10 -41.82 55.79
CA GLY A 24 55.99 -43.18 55.31
C GLY A 24 56.49 -43.37 53.87
N MET A 25 57.71 -43.89 53.77
CA MET A 25 58.27 -44.68 52.65
C MET A 25 58.87 -43.92 51.46
N GLU A 26 60.15 -43.59 51.63
CA GLU A 26 61.27 -44.06 50.79
C GLU A 26 61.04 -44.24 49.28
N ALA A 27 61.53 -43.27 48.50
CA ALA A 27 62.20 -43.56 47.25
C ALA A 27 63.71 -43.42 47.48
N PHE A 28 64.33 -44.54 47.82
CA PHE A 28 65.76 -44.73 48.06
C PHE A 28 66.59 -44.47 46.79
N ALA A 29 67.52 -43.52 46.86
CA ALA A 29 68.79 -43.59 46.12
C ALA A 29 69.85 -42.69 46.79
N GLY A 30 70.72 -43.30 47.61
CA GLY A 30 72.11 -42.84 47.81
C GLY A 30 72.46 -42.11 49.11
N GLU A 31 72.85 -42.91 50.11
CA GLU A 31 73.90 -42.70 51.14
C GLU A 31 73.94 -41.44 52.03
N GLU A 32 73.81 -41.68 53.34
CA GLU A 32 74.07 -40.75 54.43
C GLU A 32 75.54 -40.33 54.52
N THR A 33 75.83 -39.06 54.22
CA THR A 33 76.98 -38.33 54.79
C THR A 33 76.64 -36.84 54.96
N GLY A 34 76.83 -36.28 56.16
CA GLY A 34 76.94 -34.83 56.44
C GLY A 34 75.97 -33.90 55.71
N ASN A 35 74.70 -33.90 56.13
CA ASN A 35 73.55 -33.45 55.36
C ASN A 35 73.36 -31.91 55.29
N TRP A 36 74.24 -31.22 54.56
CA TRP A 36 73.97 -29.87 54.04
C TRP A 36 73.41 -29.90 52.61
N ARG A 37 73.44 -31.03 51.89
CA ARG A 37 72.97 -31.07 50.49
C ARG A 37 71.46 -31.28 50.34
N GLY A 38 70.82 -32.08 51.20
CA GLY A 38 69.37 -32.34 51.12
C GLY A 38 68.51 -31.11 51.43
N THR A 39 68.92 -30.30 52.41
CA THR A 39 68.24 -29.02 52.73
C THR A 39 68.39 -27.97 51.63
N TYR A 40 69.48 -28.03 50.85
CA TYR A 40 69.68 -27.11 49.72
C TYR A 40 68.81 -27.47 48.52
N ASP A 41 68.60 -28.76 48.26
CA ASP A 41 67.78 -29.20 47.12
C ASP A 41 66.30 -28.83 47.31
N GLU A 42 65.78 -29.01 48.53
CA GLU A 42 64.42 -28.56 48.88
C GLU A 42 64.28 -27.03 48.80
N VAL A 43 65.23 -26.27 49.38
CA VAL A 43 65.19 -24.80 49.34
C VAL A 43 65.29 -24.27 47.91
N MET A 44 66.11 -24.89 47.05
CA MET A 44 66.24 -24.52 45.65
C MET A 44 64.96 -24.83 44.86
N LEU A 45 64.29 -25.96 45.13
CA LEU A 45 62.99 -26.31 44.55
C LEU A 45 61.91 -25.28 44.94
N TRP A 46 61.84 -24.93 46.23
CA TRP A 46 60.88 -23.93 46.73
C TRP A 46 61.17 -22.54 46.16
N LEU A 47 62.43 -22.15 46.06
CA LEU A 47 62.82 -20.89 45.42
C LEU A 47 62.41 -20.86 43.94
N ASN A 48 62.69 -21.93 43.19
CA ASN A 48 62.28 -22.06 41.80
C ASN A 48 60.75 -22.01 41.66
N PHE A 49 60.04 -22.72 42.53
CA PHE A 49 58.59 -22.73 42.57
C PHE A 49 57.99 -21.34 42.85
N VAL A 50 58.54 -20.60 43.82
CA VAL A 50 58.11 -19.22 44.12
C VAL A 50 58.39 -18.28 42.96
N ILE A 51 59.54 -18.40 42.30
CA ILE A 51 59.88 -17.62 41.11
C ILE A 51 58.87 -17.91 39.99
N LEU A 52 58.59 -19.19 39.71
CA LEU A 52 57.63 -19.61 38.70
C LEU A 52 56.20 -19.11 39.02
N ALA A 53 55.76 -19.26 40.27
CA ALA A 53 54.46 -18.78 40.73
C ALA A 53 54.34 -17.25 40.60
N PHE A 54 55.39 -16.51 40.93
CA PHE A 54 55.43 -15.06 40.77
C PHE A 54 55.28 -14.64 39.30
N VAL A 55 55.98 -15.32 38.39
CA VAL A 55 55.88 -15.10 36.94
C VAL A 55 54.45 -15.39 36.46
N ILE A 56 53.86 -16.52 36.83
CA ILE A 56 52.48 -16.88 36.42
C ILE A 56 51.45 -15.88 36.96
N ILE A 57 51.58 -15.44 38.21
CA ILE A 57 50.64 -14.48 38.80
C ILE A 57 50.78 -13.11 38.14
N LYS A 58 52.01 -12.67 37.83
CA LYS A 58 52.26 -11.36 37.22
C LYS A 58 51.83 -11.32 35.75
N PHE A 59 52.10 -12.38 34.99
CA PHE A 59 51.79 -12.42 33.55
C PHE A 59 50.42 -13.02 33.24
N GLY A 60 49.95 -14.03 33.98
CA GLY A 60 48.71 -14.77 33.71
C GLY A 60 47.41 -14.06 34.12
N LYS A 61 47.44 -13.11 35.06
CA LYS A 61 46.24 -12.35 35.48
C LYS A 61 45.60 -11.56 34.35
N LYS A 62 46.41 -10.94 33.48
CA LYS A 62 45.93 -10.12 32.36
C LYS A 62 45.20 -10.96 31.29
N PRO A 63 45.79 -12.02 30.69
CA PRO A 63 45.13 -12.80 29.64
C PRO A 63 43.88 -13.54 30.14
N ILE A 64 43.89 -14.08 31.37
CA ILE A 64 42.73 -14.78 31.93
C ILE A 64 41.56 -13.82 32.14
N MET A 65 41.81 -12.64 32.71
CA MET A 65 40.74 -11.65 32.91
C MET A 65 40.23 -11.09 31.58
N ALA A 66 41.11 -10.88 30.60
CA ALA A 66 40.73 -10.45 29.26
C ALA A 66 39.83 -11.48 28.56
N PHE A 67 40.15 -12.77 28.65
CA PHE A 67 39.33 -13.84 28.08
C PHE A 67 37.93 -13.92 28.73
N LEU A 68 37.87 -13.87 30.07
CA LEU A 68 36.59 -13.92 30.79
C LEU A 68 35.72 -12.68 30.51
N ASN A 69 36.33 -11.49 30.45
CA ASN A 69 35.60 -10.28 30.08
C ASN A 69 35.17 -10.29 28.61
N GLY A 70 35.99 -10.83 27.71
CA GLY A 70 35.64 -11.02 26.30
C GLY A 70 34.39 -11.88 26.15
N ARG A 71 34.38 -13.07 26.76
CA ARG A 71 33.20 -13.97 26.76
C ARG A 71 31.96 -13.33 27.38
N LYS A 72 32.13 -12.62 28.50
CA LYS A 72 31.01 -11.90 29.13
C LYS A 72 30.45 -10.81 28.22
N ASN A 73 31.32 -10.04 27.57
CA ASN A 73 30.93 -8.95 26.69
C ASN A 73 30.26 -9.46 25.42
N GLU A 74 30.75 -10.56 24.85
CA GLU A 74 30.17 -11.24 23.68
C GLU A 74 28.73 -11.68 23.98
N VAL A 75 28.52 -12.42 25.08
CA VAL A 75 27.17 -12.85 25.51
C VAL A 75 26.27 -11.66 25.81
N ALA A 76 26.79 -10.62 26.48
CA ALA A 76 26.02 -9.42 26.75
C ALA A 76 25.67 -8.62 25.47
N GLN A 77 26.52 -8.66 24.44
CA GLN A 77 26.22 -8.07 23.14
C GLN A 77 25.18 -8.89 22.39
N GLU A 78 25.30 -10.21 22.38
CA GLU A 78 24.32 -11.11 21.76
C GLU A 78 22.94 -10.96 22.38
N ILE A 79 22.83 -10.92 23.71
CA ILE A 79 21.55 -10.70 24.41
C ILE A 79 20.95 -9.34 24.02
N ARG A 80 21.75 -8.27 24.04
CA ARG A 80 21.28 -6.94 23.65
C ARG A 80 20.83 -6.89 22.19
N GLN A 81 21.52 -7.61 21.30
CA GLN A 81 21.15 -7.69 19.90
C GLN A 81 19.81 -8.40 19.73
N ILE A 82 19.60 -9.52 20.44
CA ILE A 82 18.34 -10.26 20.43
C ILE A 82 17.18 -9.42 20.99
N GLU A 83 17.41 -8.70 22.10
CA GLU A 83 16.41 -7.80 22.69
C GLU A 83 16.02 -6.69 21.72
N LYS A 84 17.02 -6.05 21.09
CA LYS A 84 16.80 -5.00 20.09
C LYS A 84 16.03 -5.53 18.88
N GLU A 85 16.42 -6.69 18.37
CA GLU A 85 15.74 -7.33 17.24
C GLU A 85 14.29 -7.68 17.59
N LYS A 86 14.03 -8.18 18.81
CA LYS A 86 12.66 -8.43 19.28
C LYS A 86 11.82 -7.15 19.36
N GLU A 87 12.40 -6.05 19.84
CA GLU A 87 11.71 -4.76 19.91
C GLU A 87 11.42 -4.21 18.50
N GLU A 88 12.40 -4.29 17.59
CA GLU A 88 12.23 -3.91 16.18
C GLU A 88 11.18 -4.76 15.46
N ILE A 89 11.13 -6.08 15.71
CA ILE A 89 10.10 -6.96 15.14
C ILE A 89 8.73 -6.63 15.71
N THR A 90 8.64 -6.42 17.02
CA THR A 90 7.36 -6.12 17.70
C THR A 90 6.79 -4.79 17.22
N SER A 91 7.64 -3.75 17.09
CA SER A 91 7.23 -2.46 16.54
C SER A 91 6.80 -2.57 15.08
N LYS A 92 7.53 -3.29 14.23
CA LYS A 92 7.13 -3.57 12.84
C LYS A 92 5.78 -4.31 12.75
N ILE A 93 5.54 -5.27 13.62
CA ILE A 93 4.26 -5.99 13.68
C ILE A 93 3.13 -5.03 14.05
N GLN A 94 3.32 -4.18 15.06
CA GLN A 94 2.32 -3.18 15.45
C GLN A 94 2.05 -2.17 14.33
N GLU A 95 3.09 -1.70 13.65
CA GLU A 95 2.95 -0.81 12.49
C GLU A 95 2.21 -1.48 11.33
N THR A 96 2.48 -2.76 11.08
CA THR A 96 1.78 -3.55 10.05
C THR A 96 0.30 -3.71 10.39
N PHE A 97 -0.03 -4.04 11.65
CA PHE A 97 -1.42 -4.13 12.09
C PHE A 97 -2.15 -2.79 11.99
N LYS A 98 -1.50 -1.69 12.40
CA LYS A 98 -2.05 -0.35 12.25
C LYS A 98 -2.29 0.00 10.78
N THR A 99 -1.33 -0.31 9.91
CA THR A 99 -1.46 -0.08 8.47
C THR A 99 -2.58 -0.92 7.85
N LEU A 100 -2.77 -2.15 8.34
CA LEU A 100 -3.85 -3.03 7.90
C LEU A 100 -5.22 -2.47 8.30
N ASP A 101 -5.40 -2.05 9.55
CA ASP A 101 -6.63 -1.44 10.06
C ASP A 101 -6.95 -0.12 9.32
N GLU A 102 -5.94 0.72 9.12
CA GLU A 102 -6.08 1.93 8.30
C GLU A 102 -6.47 1.59 6.85
N SER A 103 -5.92 0.51 6.28
CA SER A 103 -6.24 0.08 4.92
C SER A 103 -7.66 -0.44 4.80
N GLU A 104 -8.15 -1.18 5.79
CA GLU A 104 -9.53 -1.66 5.85
C GLU A 104 -10.52 -0.49 5.95
N SER A 105 -10.25 0.47 6.85
CA SER A 105 -11.04 1.71 6.95
C SER A 105 -11.04 2.51 5.63
N ARG A 106 -9.87 2.64 4.99
CA ARG A 106 -9.76 3.30 3.67
C ARG A 106 -10.57 2.54 2.62
N PHE A 107 -10.54 1.21 2.61
CA PHE A 107 -11.27 0.39 1.65
C PHE A 107 -12.78 0.55 1.80
N GLU A 108 -13.31 0.49 3.03
CA GLU A 108 -14.72 0.75 3.29
C GLU A 108 -15.12 2.18 2.90
N SER A 109 -14.29 3.18 3.20
CA SER A 109 -14.54 4.56 2.77
C SER A 109 -14.55 4.70 1.24
N LEU A 110 -13.66 4.00 0.54
CA LEU A 110 -13.57 4.02 -0.91
C LEU A 110 -14.77 3.33 -1.54
N LYS A 111 -15.17 2.19 -1.01
CA LYS A 111 -16.37 1.45 -1.43
C LYS A 111 -17.61 2.33 -1.30
N ASN A 112 -17.80 2.99 -0.16
CA ASN A 112 -18.93 3.89 0.05
C ASN A 112 -18.92 5.06 -0.94
N LYS A 113 -17.75 5.68 -1.19
CA LYS A 113 -17.61 6.73 -2.21
C LYS A 113 -17.94 6.24 -3.62
N ILE A 114 -17.53 5.03 -3.98
CA ILE A 114 -17.83 4.44 -5.30
C ILE A 114 -19.34 4.21 -5.44
N ILE A 115 -20.00 3.70 -4.39
CA ILE A 115 -21.45 3.50 -4.40
C ILE A 115 -22.18 4.84 -4.54
N GLU A 116 -21.80 5.84 -3.75
CA GLU A 116 -22.40 7.19 -3.80
C GLU A 116 -22.21 7.84 -5.18
N GLN A 117 -21.00 7.77 -5.75
CA GLN A 117 -20.72 8.26 -7.09
C GLN A 117 -21.51 7.50 -8.16
N GLY A 118 -21.68 6.19 -7.99
CA GLY A 118 -22.48 5.35 -8.88
C GLY A 118 -23.95 5.75 -8.87
N GLU A 119 -24.55 5.92 -7.69
CA GLU A 119 -25.94 6.35 -7.56
C GLU A 119 -26.15 7.78 -8.09
N ARG A 120 -25.23 8.71 -7.81
CA ARG A 120 -25.30 10.07 -8.37
C ARG A 120 -25.24 10.04 -9.90
N LYS A 121 -24.29 9.30 -10.48
CA LYS A 121 -24.15 9.20 -11.94
C LYS A 121 -25.34 8.52 -12.59
N LYS A 122 -25.93 7.52 -11.94
CA LYS A 122 -27.18 6.89 -12.38
C LYS A 122 -28.33 7.89 -12.39
N GLN A 123 -28.47 8.71 -11.36
CA GLN A 123 -29.49 9.77 -11.31
C GLN A 123 -29.27 10.80 -12.41
N GLU A 124 -28.03 11.27 -12.61
CA GLU A 124 -27.66 12.18 -13.70
C GLU A 124 -28.04 11.59 -15.07
N ILE A 125 -27.68 10.33 -15.35
CA ILE A 125 -28.02 9.66 -16.62
C ILE A 125 -29.54 9.58 -16.82
N ILE A 126 -30.31 9.27 -15.77
CA ILE A 126 -31.77 9.19 -15.85
C ILE A 126 -32.37 10.56 -16.14
N GLU A 127 -31.87 11.61 -15.48
CA GLU A 127 -32.38 12.97 -15.68
C GLU A 127 -32.03 13.50 -17.08
N ASP A 128 -30.79 13.30 -17.52
CA ASP A 128 -30.35 13.63 -18.88
C ASP A 128 -31.20 12.90 -19.93
N ALA A 129 -31.45 11.61 -19.73
CA ALA A 129 -32.28 10.82 -20.63
C ALA A 129 -33.73 11.32 -20.68
N ARG A 130 -34.30 11.73 -19.54
CA ARG A 130 -35.64 12.35 -19.49
C ARG A 130 -35.67 13.69 -20.21
N GLN A 131 -34.67 14.54 -19.97
CA GLN A 131 -34.58 15.84 -20.61
C GLN A 131 -34.43 15.71 -22.13
N GLN A 132 -33.58 14.80 -22.59
CA GLN A 132 -33.42 14.49 -24.02
C GLN A 132 -34.69 13.92 -24.63
N SER A 133 -35.38 13.01 -23.93
CA SER A 133 -36.66 12.45 -24.38
C SER A 133 -37.73 13.53 -24.52
N GLN A 134 -37.80 14.46 -23.57
CA GLN A 134 -38.73 15.58 -23.62
C GLN A 134 -38.43 16.51 -24.80
N MET A 135 -37.16 16.91 -24.98
CA MET A 135 -36.74 17.72 -26.13
C MET A 135 -37.05 17.02 -27.47
N MET A 136 -36.83 15.71 -27.56
CA MET A 136 -37.15 14.92 -28.74
C MET A 136 -38.66 14.93 -29.03
N MET A 137 -39.48 14.74 -27.98
CA MET A 137 -40.94 14.76 -28.10
C MET A 137 -41.45 16.13 -28.56
N ASP A 138 -40.92 17.21 -28.01
CA ASP A 138 -41.33 18.57 -28.37
C ASP A 138 -40.89 18.92 -29.79
N THR A 139 -39.67 18.53 -30.18
CA THR A 139 -39.20 18.65 -31.57
C THR A 139 -40.06 17.86 -32.54
N ALA A 140 -40.46 16.63 -32.17
CA ALA A 140 -41.33 15.79 -32.99
C ALA A 140 -42.72 16.42 -33.16
N LYS A 141 -43.31 16.96 -32.09
CA LYS A 141 -44.59 17.69 -32.16
C LYS A 141 -44.52 18.89 -33.09
N GLN A 142 -43.48 19.73 -32.94
CA GLN A 142 -43.27 20.88 -33.82
C GLN A 142 -43.10 20.45 -35.29
N LYS A 143 -42.37 19.36 -35.53
CA LYS A 143 -42.19 18.81 -36.89
C LYS A 143 -43.51 18.31 -37.47
N VAL A 144 -44.32 17.60 -36.69
CA VAL A 144 -45.65 17.13 -37.12
C VAL A 144 -46.56 18.31 -37.44
N GLU A 145 -46.61 19.34 -36.58
CA GLU A 145 -47.41 20.54 -36.84
C GLU A 145 -46.99 21.26 -38.13
N ASN A 146 -45.68 21.38 -38.36
CA ASN A 146 -45.14 21.97 -39.58
C ASN A 146 -45.48 21.13 -40.82
N GLN A 147 -45.37 19.80 -40.73
CA GLN A 147 -45.74 18.90 -41.82
C GLN A 147 -47.24 18.96 -42.12
N ILE A 148 -48.11 19.00 -41.11
CA ILE A 148 -49.57 19.16 -41.29
C ILE A 148 -49.87 20.49 -41.97
N ARG A 149 -49.22 21.58 -41.53
CA ARG A 149 -49.40 22.90 -42.14
C ARG A 149 -48.97 22.91 -43.61
N GLN A 150 -47.84 22.30 -43.92
CA GLN A 150 -47.32 22.20 -45.28
C GLN A 150 -48.25 21.33 -46.15
N ALA A 151 -48.66 20.16 -45.67
CA ALA A 151 -49.60 19.28 -46.37
C ALA A 151 -50.95 19.97 -46.66
N LYS A 152 -51.49 20.73 -45.70
CA LYS A 152 -52.70 21.54 -45.91
C LYS A 152 -52.50 22.61 -47.00
N SER A 153 -51.33 23.24 -47.04
CA SER A 153 -51.02 24.24 -48.06
C SER A 153 -50.93 23.61 -49.44
N THR A 154 -50.22 22.50 -49.58
CA THR A 154 -50.09 21.75 -50.84
C THR A 154 -51.44 21.24 -51.31
N PHE A 155 -52.24 20.64 -50.42
CA PHE A 155 -53.57 20.13 -50.75
C PHE A 155 -54.52 21.25 -51.23
N ARG A 156 -54.46 22.43 -50.61
CA ARG A 156 -55.23 23.60 -51.09
C ARG A 156 -54.81 24.04 -52.49
N ALA A 157 -53.51 24.04 -52.78
CA ALA A 157 -53.02 24.36 -54.12
C ALA A 157 -53.52 23.35 -55.16
N GLU A 158 -53.41 22.04 -54.87
CA GLU A 158 -53.91 20.98 -55.75
C GLU A 158 -55.42 21.05 -55.99
N LEU A 159 -56.20 21.42 -54.97
CA LEU A 159 -57.65 21.63 -55.11
C LEU A 159 -57.97 22.82 -56.01
N VAL A 160 -57.25 23.93 -55.87
CA VAL A 160 -57.42 25.11 -56.72
C VAL A 160 -57.08 24.75 -58.17
N ASP A 161 -55.94 24.08 -58.40
CA ASP A 161 -55.52 23.66 -59.73
C ASP A 161 -56.54 22.70 -60.37
N SER A 162 -57.07 21.75 -59.59
CA SER A 162 -58.10 20.81 -60.05
C SER A 162 -59.43 21.51 -60.36
N ALA A 163 -59.84 22.48 -59.53
CA ALA A 163 -61.05 23.27 -59.76
C ALA A 163 -60.93 24.15 -61.01
N VAL A 164 -59.77 24.77 -61.22
CA VAL A 164 -59.47 25.56 -62.43
C VAL A 164 -59.43 24.67 -63.66
N ALA A 165 -58.85 23.47 -63.57
CA ALA A 165 -58.84 22.50 -64.67
C ALA A 165 -60.26 22.05 -65.06
N LEU A 166 -61.08 21.67 -64.07
CA LEU A 166 -62.48 21.27 -64.30
C LEU A 166 -63.32 22.42 -64.85
N ALA A 167 -63.14 23.64 -64.33
CA ALA A 167 -63.79 24.82 -64.85
C ALA A 167 -63.37 25.04 -66.31
N SER A 168 -62.07 24.99 -66.63
CA SER A 168 -61.55 25.16 -67.99
C SER A 168 -62.07 24.11 -68.98
N GLU A 169 -62.31 22.87 -68.51
CA GLU A 169 -62.90 21.80 -69.30
C GLU A 169 -64.40 22.00 -69.57
N LYS A 170 -65.17 22.44 -68.56
CA LYS A 170 -66.63 22.59 -68.68
C LYS A 170 -67.09 23.94 -69.25
N LEU A 171 -66.36 25.03 -69.00
CA LEU A 171 -66.74 26.40 -69.41
C LEU A 171 -67.09 26.51 -70.90
N PRO A 172 -66.31 25.93 -71.84
CA PRO A 172 -66.60 26.07 -73.27
C PRO A 172 -67.95 25.48 -73.71
N GLY A 173 -68.47 24.49 -72.97
CA GLY A 173 -69.74 23.82 -73.28
C GLY A 173 -70.99 24.49 -72.71
N GLU A 174 -70.83 25.42 -71.76
CA GLU A 174 -71.94 26.05 -71.02
C GLU A 174 -72.07 27.57 -71.32
N ILE A 175 -71.17 28.15 -72.13
CA ILE A 175 -71.21 29.58 -72.49
C ILE A 175 -72.35 29.85 -73.49
N THR A 176 -73.22 30.80 -73.14
CA THR A 176 -74.33 31.26 -73.99
C THR A 176 -73.96 32.52 -74.80
N PRO A 177 -74.68 32.83 -75.90
CA PRO A 177 -74.48 34.07 -76.67
C PRO A 177 -74.69 35.34 -75.84
N GLU A 178 -75.62 35.33 -74.87
CA GLU A 178 -75.86 36.43 -73.95
C GLU A 178 -74.66 36.70 -73.03
N ASP A 179 -73.99 35.65 -72.54
CA ASP A 179 -72.78 35.78 -71.70
C ASP A 179 -71.63 36.43 -72.47
N ASN A 180 -71.44 36.11 -73.75
CA ASN A 180 -70.40 36.71 -74.59
C ASN A 180 -70.61 38.22 -74.80
N GLN A 181 -71.86 38.66 -74.98
CA GLN A 181 -72.18 40.10 -75.07
C GLN A 181 -71.88 40.79 -73.74
N LYS A 182 -72.26 40.18 -72.62
CA LYS A 182 -72.01 40.70 -71.28
C LYS A 182 -70.51 40.78 -70.97
N PHE A 183 -69.71 39.77 -71.34
CA PHE A 183 -68.25 39.83 -71.21
C PHE A 183 -67.63 40.94 -72.05
N THR A 184 -68.20 41.23 -73.23
CA THR A 184 -67.74 42.33 -74.09
C THR A 184 -68.06 43.69 -73.44
N GLU A 185 -69.25 43.86 -72.87
CA GLU A 185 -69.62 45.07 -72.12
C GLU A 185 -68.79 45.26 -70.83
N ASP A 186 -68.51 44.18 -70.09
CA ASP A 186 -67.66 44.22 -68.88
C ASP A 186 -66.20 44.57 -69.24
N TYR A 187 -65.67 44.04 -70.35
CA TYR A 187 -64.34 44.42 -70.84
C TYR A 187 -64.27 45.88 -71.28
N LEU A 188 -65.29 46.35 -71.99
CA LEU A 188 -65.36 47.73 -72.44
C LEU A 188 -65.50 48.67 -71.23
N SER A 189 -66.43 48.41 -70.32
CA SER A 189 -66.63 49.23 -69.11
C SER A 189 -65.40 49.22 -68.18
N GLY A 190 -64.76 48.08 -67.95
CA GLY A 190 -63.53 48.00 -67.16
C GLY A 190 -62.34 48.76 -67.78
N ALA A 191 -62.26 48.81 -69.11
CA ALA A 191 -61.27 49.61 -69.83
C ALA A 191 -61.54 51.12 -69.76
N PHE A 192 -62.80 51.53 -69.56
CA PHE A 192 -63.21 52.92 -69.37
C PHE A 192 -63.32 53.35 -67.89
N THR A 193 -63.10 52.45 -66.93
CA THR A 193 -63.16 52.74 -65.47
C THR A 193 -61.76 52.96 -64.88
N LYS A 194 -60.96 53.81 -65.54
CA LYS A 194 -59.74 54.37 -64.99
C LYS A 194 -59.78 55.89 -65.05
#